data_AF-A0A2V9CBR3-F1
#
_entry.id   AF-A0A2V9CBR3-F1
#
_cell.length_a   1.000
_cell.length_b   1.000
_cell.length_c   1.000
_cell.angle_alpha   90.00
_cell.angle_beta   90.00
_cell.angle_gamma   90.00
#
_symmetry.space_group_name_H-M   'P 1'
#
loop_
_entity.id
_entity.type
_entity.pdbx_description
1 polymer ?
#
loop_
_entity_poly.entity_id
_entity_poly.type
_entity_poly.pdbx_seq_one_letter_code
_entity_poly.pdbx_strand_id
1 'polypeptide(L)'
;MEFWQSVQVMFLRSNHRKKDGKDHRYFSIVENHRIASNKTVQRTVLYLGEINDQQRAAWQKTLPVFDEEQQDYENLSLFPDDREIPADAVDSLQVKMSGLELRRPRLFGSCWLACELWQQLG
;
A
#
# COMPACT_ATOMS: atom_id res chain seq x y z
N MET A 1 23.05 5.13 24.67
CA MET A 1 22.48 5.95 23.57
C MET A 1 21.32 5.14 23.02
N GLU A 2 20.13 5.34 23.59
CA GLU A 2 18.95 4.54 23.24
C GLU A 2 18.42 4.98 21.88
N PHE A 3 18.61 4.13 20.87
CA PHE A 3 17.94 4.26 19.59
C PHE A 3 16.44 4.02 19.84
N TRP A 4 15.69 5.10 20.06
CA TRP A 4 14.25 5.07 19.94
C TRP A 4 13.90 4.72 18.49
N GLN A 5 13.73 3.43 18.20
CA GLN A 5 12.94 3.01 17.06
C GLN A 5 11.49 3.43 17.37
N SER A 6 11.19 4.70 17.10
CA SER A 6 9.82 5.09 16.80
C SER A 6 9.38 4.13 15.70
N VAL A 7 8.44 3.24 16.00
CA VAL A 7 7.75 2.48 14.96
C VAL A 7 7.21 3.55 14.00
N GLN A 8 7.86 3.71 12.85
CA GLN A 8 7.37 4.60 11.82
C GLN A 8 6.04 4.01 11.39
N VAL A 9 4.94 4.68 11.75
CA VAL A 9 3.61 4.29 11.32
C VAL A 9 3.55 4.60 9.83
N MET A 10 3.81 3.57 9.02
CA MET A 10 3.64 3.61 7.57
C MET A 10 2.20 3.23 7.24
N PHE A 11 1.56 3.99 6.37
CA PHE A 11 0.19 3.73 5.96
C PHE A 11 -0.02 4.05 4.48
N LEU A 12 -1.07 3.47 3.90
CA LEU A 12 -1.49 3.76 2.55
C LEU A 12 -2.22 5.11 2.50
N ARG A 13 -1.82 5.97 1.57
CA ARG A 13 -2.50 7.24 1.29
C ARG A 13 -3.02 7.24 -0.14
N SER A 14 -4.31 7.52 -0.29
CA SER A 14 -4.90 7.89 -1.58
C SER A 14 -4.71 9.39 -1.81
N ASN A 15 -4.38 9.73 -3.06
CA ASN A 15 -4.24 11.12 -3.49
C ASN A 15 -5.02 11.31 -4.79
N HIS A 16 -5.59 12.51 -4.95
CA HIS A 16 -6.37 12.90 -6.11
C HIS A 16 -5.69 14.06 -6.80
N ARG A 17 -5.61 14.00 -8.13
CA ARG A 17 -5.04 15.06 -8.95
C ARG A 17 -5.93 15.26 -10.17
N LYS A 18 -6.39 16.50 -10.37
CA LYS A 18 -6.97 16.89 -11.65
C LYS A 18 -5.85 17.10 -12.67
N LYS A 19 -5.91 16.38 -13.79
CA LYS A 19 -4.99 16.52 -14.93
C LYS A 19 -5.80 16.25 -16.21
N ASP A 20 -5.56 17.02 -17.27
CA ASP A 20 -6.22 16.85 -18.58
C ASP A 20 -7.76 16.76 -18.51
N GLY A 21 -8.37 17.50 -17.56
CA GLY A 21 -9.81 17.51 -17.32
C GLY A 21 -10.36 16.27 -16.60
N LYS A 22 -9.52 15.28 -16.27
CA LYS A 22 -9.89 14.05 -15.56
C LYS A 22 -9.35 14.06 -14.13
N ASP A 23 -10.01 13.31 -13.24
CA ASP A 23 -9.51 13.08 -11.89
C ASP A 23 -8.68 11.80 -11.83
N HIS A 24 -7.44 11.93 -11.38
CA HIS A 24 -6.46 10.86 -11.32
C HIS A 24 -6.25 10.47 -9.86
N ARG A 25 -6.56 9.21 -9.52
CA ARG A 25 -6.30 8.64 -8.21
C ARG A 25 -5.01 7.82 -8.24
N TYR A 26 -4.08 8.16 -7.35
CA TYR A 26 -2.85 7.41 -7.15
C TYR A 26 -2.64 7.08 -5.68
N PHE A 27 -1.83 6.07 -5.43
CA PHE A 27 -1.54 5.57 -4.10
C PHE A 27 -0.08 5.73 -3.74
N SER A 28 0.19 5.97 -2.46
CA SER A 28 1.55 6.02 -1.92
C SER A 28 1.59 5.44 -0.53
N ILE A 29 2.72 4.85 -0.17
CA ILE A 29 3.08 4.56 1.22
C ILE A 29 3.71 5.80 1.81
N VAL A 30 3.19 6.24 2.95
CA VAL A 30 3.68 7.42 3.67
C VAL A 30 4.04 7.06 5.10
N GLU A 31 5.05 7.73 5.65
CA GLU A 31 5.43 7.63 7.05
C GLU A 31 5.25 8.97 7.77
N ASN A 32 4.89 8.91 9.06
CA ASN A 32 4.95 10.07 9.93
C ASN A 32 6.39 10.28 10.45
N HIS A 33 6.96 11.45 10.18
CA HIS A 33 8.29 11.84 10.63
C HIS A 33 8.19 13.02 11.59
N ARG A 34 8.57 12.82 12.85
CA ARG A 34 8.65 13.90 13.84
C ARG A 34 9.83 14.80 13.51
N ILE A 35 9.61 16.10 13.49
CA ILE A 35 10.63 17.13 13.29
C ILE A 35 10.72 18.02 14.53
N ALA A 36 11.70 18.92 14.55
CA ALA A 36 11.86 19.88 15.63
C ALA A 36 10.57 20.68 15.91
N SER A 37 10.47 21.21 17.13
CA SER A 37 9.34 22.02 17.57
C SER A 37 8.01 21.29 17.66
N ASN A 38 8.03 19.99 18.03
CA ASN A 38 6.84 19.14 18.22
C ASN A 38 5.93 19.05 16.98
N LYS A 39 6.50 19.24 15.78
CA LYS A 39 5.79 19.12 14.52
C LYS A 39 5.98 17.71 13.95
N THR A 40 5.00 17.24 13.19
CA THR A 40 5.09 15.99 12.42
C THR A 40 4.84 16.30 10.96
N VAL A 41 5.69 15.77 10.09
CA VAL A 41 5.51 15.85 8.64
C VAL A 41 5.26 14.45 8.09
N GLN A 42 4.54 14.36 6.98
CA GLN A 42 4.35 13.10 6.27
C GLN A 42 5.36 13.03 5.12
N ARG A 43 6.15 11.96 5.10
CA ARG A 43 7.11 11.69 4.04
C ARG A 43 6.59 10.53 3.18
N THR A 44 6.58 10.72 1.86
CA THR A 44 6.32 9.63 0.92
C THR A 44 7.52 8.68 0.88
N VAL A 45 7.27 7.41 1.18
CA VAL A 45 8.28 6.33 1.18
C VAL A 45 8.28 5.62 -0.16
N LEU A 46 7.10 5.32 -0.71
CA LEU A 46 6.96 4.63 -1.99
C LEU A 46 5.75 5.16 -2.74
N TYR A 47 5.95 5.51 -4.01
CA TYR A 47 4.88 5.78 -4.95
C TYR A 47 4.43 4.46 -5.60
N LEU A 48 3.16 4.08 -5.43
CA LEU A 48 2.63 2.81 -5.94
C LEU A 48 2.06 2.91 -7.35
N GLY A 49 1.96 4.13 -7.90
CA GLY A 49 1.38 4.35 -9.21
C GLY A 49 -0.04 4.91 -9.17
N GLU A 50 -0.47 5.30 -10.36
CA GLU A 50 -1.84 5.69 -10.68
C GLU A 50 -2.53 4.50 -11.35
N ILE A 51 -3.77 4.20 -10.96
CA ILE A 51 -4.59 3.20 -11.65
C ILE A 51 -5.62 3.94 -12.50
N ASN A 52 -5.34 4.04 -13.80
CA ASN A 52 -6.23 4.68 -14.76
C ASN A 52 -7.44 3.78 -15.10
N ASP A 53 -8.47 4.35 -15.72
CA ASP A 53 -9.72 3.62 -15.98
C ASP A 53 -9.57 2.42 -16.93
N GLN A 54 -8.60 2.44 -17.84
CA GLN A 54 -8.28 1.28 -18.69
C GLN A 54 -7.64 0.13 -17.90
N GLN A 55 -6.78 0.44 -16.93
CA GLN A 55 -6.18 -0.56 -16.04
C GLN A 55 -7.19 -1.11 -15.04
N ARG A 56 -8.25 -0.35 -14.70
CA ARG A 56 -9.30 -0.80 -13.75
C ARG A 56 -10.05 -2.03 -14.25
N ALA A 57 -10.45 -2.05 -15.53
CA ALA A 57 -11.12 -3.20 -16.13
C ALA A 57 -10.20 -4.43 -16.14
N ALA A 58 -8.90 -4.24 -16.37
CA ALA A 58 -7.91 -5.31 -16.36
C ALA A 58 -7.51 -5.80 -14.94
N TRP A 59 -7.93 -5.08 -13.89
CA TRP A 59 -7.60 -5.38 -12.50
C TRP A 59 -8.78 -5.99 -11.71
N GLN A 60 -9.78 -6.54 -12.39
CA GLN A 60 -10.64 -7.58 -11.82
C GLN A 60 -9.80 -8.83 -11.54
N LYS A 61 -8.88 -8.71 -10.57
CA LYS A 61 -8.03 -9.81 -10.15
C LYS A 61 -8.84 -10.61 -9.16
N THR A 62 -9.28 -11.76 -9.64
CA THR A 62 -9.66 -12.87 -8.79
C THR A 62 -8.41 -13.31 -8.02
N LEU A 63 -8.50 -13.29 -6.70
CA LEU A 63 -7.45 -13.73 -5.81
C LEU A 63 -7.96 -14.86 -4.91
N PRO A 64 -7.13 -15.88 -4.64
CA PRO A 64 -7.46 -16.86 -3.61
C PRO A 64 -7.46 -16.17 -2.25
N VAL A 65 -8.63 -16.12 -1.63
CA VAL A 65 -8.89 -15.64 -0.27
C VAL A 65 -9.16 -16.85 0.60
N PHE A 66 -8.52 -16.91 1.76
CA PHE A 66 -8.75 -17.98 2.72
C PHE A 66 -10.04 -17.70 3.49
N ASP A 67 -10.98 -18.64 3.42
CA ASP A 67 -12.22 -18.64 4.19
C ASP A 67 -11.97 -19.34 5.54
N GLU A 68 -12.07 -18.60 6.64
CA GLU A 68 -11.85 -19.13 7.98
C GLU A 68 -12.96 -20.08 8.45
N GLU A 69 -14.19 -19.97 7.95
CA GLU A 69 -15.29 -20.86 8.30
C GLU A 69 -15.17 -22.20 7.57
N GLN A 70 -14.89 -22.15 6.27
CA GLN A 70 -14.76 -23.34 5.43
C GLN A 70 -13.37 -24.00 5.52
N GLN A 71 -12.38 -23.29 6.07
CA GLN A 71 -10.98 -23.72 6.15
C GLN A 71 -10.38 -24.06 4.77
N ASP A 72 -10.78 -23.34 3.72
CA ASP A 72 -10.32 -23.53 2.35
C ASP A 72 -10.10 -22.18 1.63
N TYR A 73 -9.53 -22.19 0.43
CA TYR A 73 -9.32 -21.02 -0.41
C TYR A 73 -10.42 -20.89 -1.46
N GLU A 74 -11.03 -19.70 -1.52
CA GLU A 74 -11.98 -19.33 -2.56
C GLU A 74 -11.46 -18.18 -3.41
N ASN A 75 -11.88 -18.13 -4.66
CA ASN A 75 -11.41 -17.15 -5.63
C ASN A 75 -12.34 -15.94 -5.64
N LEU A 76 -11.92 -14.84 -5.01
CA LEU A 76 -12.75 -13.63 -4.89
C LEU A 76 -12.23 -12.47 -5.74
N SER A 77 -13.16 -11.70 -6.30
CA SER A 77 -12.90 -10.44 -6.97
C SER A 77 -12.89 -9.29 -5.97
N LEU A 78 -11.74 -8.64 -5.79
CA LEU A 78 -11.59 -7.57 -4.79
C LEU A 78 -11.87 -6.19 -5.38
N PHE A 79 -12.70 -5.41 -4.69
CA PHE A 79 -13.05 -4.03 -5.01
C PHE A 79 -12.70 -3.10 -3.85
N PRO A 80 -12.37 -1.83 -4.08
CA PRO A 80 -12.20 -0.87 -2.99
C PRO A 80 -13.56 -0.52 -2.34
N ASP A 81 -13.58 -0.29 -1.03
CA ASP A 81 -14.76 0.07 -0.24
C ASP A 81 -15.43 1.39 -0.63
N ASP A 82 -14.70 2.26 -1.31
CA ASP A 82 -15.20 3.56 -1.78
C ASP A 82 -15.93 3.51 -3.14
N ARG A 83 -16.26 2.32 -3.66
CA ARG A 83 -16.92 2.13 -4.95
C ARG A 83 -17.95 1.01 -4.93
N GLU A 84 -19.00 1.18 -5.72
CA GLU A 84 -19.97 0.12 -5.98
C GLU A 84 -19.32 -1.05 -6.72
N ILE A 85 -19.72 -2.26 -6.33
CA ILE A 85 -19.38 -3.49 -7.04
C ILE A 85 -20.27 -3.58 -8.29
N PRO A 86 -19.73 -3.89 -9.49
CA PRO A 86 -20.52 -4.15 -10.68
C PRO A 86 -21.57 -5.26 -10.45
N ALA A 87 -22.77 -5.11 -11.00
CA ALA A 87 -23.88 -6.05 -10.78
C ALA A 87 -23.61 -7.46 -11.35
N ASP A 88 -22.69 -7.58 -12.30
CA ASP A 88 -22.25 -8.81 -12.93
C ASP A 88 -21.04 -9.47 -12.23
N ALA A 89 -20.51 -8.84 -11.17
CA ALA A 89 -19.39 -9.40 -10.41
C ALA A 89 -19.86 -10.54 -9.49
N VAL A 90 -19.43 -11.75 -9.80
CA VAL A 90 -19.62 -12.95 -8.97
C VAL A 90 -18.48 -13.03 -7.95
N ASP A 91 -18.76 -13.59 -6.77
CA ASP A 91 -17.78 -13.86 -5.71
C ASP A 91 -16.92 -12.62 -5.39
N SER A 92 -17.58 -11.53 -5.02
CA SER A 92 -16.97 -10.21 -4.89
C SER A 92 -16.93 -9.69 -3.45
N LEU A 93 -15.85 -8.98 -3.11
CA LEU A 93 -15.64 -8.40 -1.78
C LEU A 93 -15.11 -6.97 -1.87
N GLN A 94 -15.64 -6.09 -1.03
CA GLN A 94 -15.08 -4.76 -0.80
C GLN A 94 -13.98 -4.77 0.27
N VAL A 95 -12.86 -4.13 -0.04
CA VAL A 95 -11.69 -4.03 0.83
C VAL A 95 -11.56 -2.62 1.36
N LYS A 96 -11.50 -2.49 2.69
CA LYS A 96 -11.26 -1.22 3.38
C LYS A 96 -9.82 -0.76 3.20
N MET A 97 -9.59 0.10 2.23
CA MET A 97 -8.23 0.53 1.86
C MET A 97 -7.53 1.33 2.98
N SER A 98 -8.32 2.05 3.79
CA SER A 98 -7.81 2.81 4.94
C SER A 98 -7.26 1.94 6.07
N GLY A 99 -7.60 0.65 6.09
CA GLY A 99 -7.10 -0.33 7.07
C GLY A 99 -5.83 -1.05 6.62
N LEU A 100 -5.27 -0.73 5.45
CA LEU A 100 -4.08 -1.42 4.96
C LEU A 100 -2.86 -1.06 5.81
N GLU A 101 -2.26 -2.09 6.41
CA GLU A 101 -1.06 -1.97 7.24
C GLU A 101 0.15 -2.62 6.57
N LEU A 102 1.29 -1.94 6.59
CA LEU A 102 2.57 -2.55 6.26
C LEU A 102 3.14 -3.24 7.49
N ARG A 103 3.23 -4.57 7.44
CA ARG A 103 3.84 -5.37 8.50
C ARG A 103 5.26 -5.77 8.13
N ARG A 104 6.18 -5.59 9.09
CA ARG A 104 7.61 -5.91 8.94
C ARG A 104 8.24 -5.24 7.69
N PRO A 105 8.03 -3.91 7.47
CA PRO A 105 8.66 -3.24 6.35
C PRO A 105 10.17 -3.32 6.50
N ARG A 106 10.86 -3.80 5.45
CA ARG A 106 12.31 -3.78 5.42
C ARG A 106 12.76 -2.41 4.95
N LEU A 107 13.68 -1.80 5.68
CA LEU A 107 14.34 -0.56 5.25
C LEU A 107 15.06 -0.85 3.92
N PHE A 108 14.51 -0.28 2.84
CA PHE A 108 15.12 -0.36 1.51
C PHE A 108 16.52 0.26 1.58
N GLY A 109 17.53 -0.48 1.14
CA GLY A 109 18.94 -0.07 1.26
C GLY A 109 19.72 -0.80 2.36
N SER A 110 19.08 -1.43 3.35
CA SER A 110 19.81 -2.20 4.38
C SER A 110 20.51 -3.42 3.79
N CYS A 111 19.82 -4.13 2.89
CA CYS A 111 20.38 -5.27 2.17
C CYS A 111 21.52 -4.83 1.25
N TRP A 112 21.34 -3.67 0.58
CA TRP A 112 22.37 -3.08 -0.27
C TRP A 112 23.60 -2.64 0.54
N LEU A 113 23.41 -1.95 1.67
CA LEU A 113 24.47 -1.57 2.61
C LEU A 113 25.21 -2.78 3.16
N ALA A 114 24.50 -3.86 3.48
CA ALA A 114 25.12 -5.10 3.93
C ALA A 114 25.99 -5.74 2.83
N CYS A 115 25.49 -5.77 1.58
CA CYS A 115 26.27 -6.23 0.43
C CYS A 115 27.50 -5.35 0.16
N GLU A 116 27.33 -4.03 0.21
CA GLU A 116 28.41 -3.05 0.04
C GLU A 116 29.48 -3.20 1.12
N LEU A 117 29.06 -3.32 2.39
CA LEU A 117 29.96 -3.57 3.52
C LEU A 117 30.72 -4.89 3.36
N TRP A 118 30.04 -5.96 2.93
CA TRP A 118 30.65 -7.25 2.68
C TRP A 118 31.77 -7.15 1.62
N GLN A 119 31.51 -6.44 0.52
CA GLN A 119 32.53 -6.20 -0.51
C GLN A 119 33.75 -5.42 0.01
N GLN A 120 33.57 -4.52 0.97
CA GLN A 120 34.66 -3.75 1.57
C GLN A 120 35.48 -4.55 2.59
N LEU A 121 34.89 -5.58 3.21
CA LEU A 121 35.55 -6.40 4.22
C LEU A 121 36.37 -7.57 3.63
N GLY A 122 36.15 -7.92 2.36
CA GLY A 122 36.86 -8.99 1.65
C GLY A 122 36.17 -10.35 1.74
#